data_AF-A0A2H6KC64-F1
#
_entry.id   AF-A0A2H6KC64-F1
#
_cell.length_a   1.000
_cell.length_b   1.000
_cell.length_c   1.000
_cell.angle_alpha   90.00
_cell.angle_beta   90.00
_cell.angle_gamma   90.00
#
_symmetry.space_group_name_H-M   'P 1'
#
loop_
_entity.id
_entity.type
_entity.pdbx_description
1 polymer ?
#
loop_
_entity_poly.entity_id
_entity_poly.type
_entity_poly.pdbx_seq_one_letter_code
_entity_poly.pdbx_strand_id
1 'polypeptide(L)'
;MEGRDVSREPCPDRIVEDMGGAFGMGCVGGFLWHFVKGARNSPRGVILQNAFYSARARSPVLGGNFAVWGGTFSTYDCTFQYLRGKEDHWNAIASGFATGGTLALRGGMGHAARNAVIGGLLLSEL
;
A
#
# COMPACT_ATOMS: atom_id res chain seq x y z
N MET A 1 20.69 26.03 16.95
CA MET A 1 20.92 25.02 15.89
C MET A 1 19.85 23.96 16.10
N GLU A 2 18.69 24.19 15.48
CA GLU A 2 17.45 23.41 15.63
C GLU A 2 17.33 22.48 14.42
N GLY A 3 16.89 21.24 14.60
CA GLY A 3 16.33 20.43 13.50
C GLY A 3 17.20 19.32 12.92
N ARG A 4 17.39 18.23 13.65
CA ARG A 4 17.61 16.89 13.07
C ARG A 4 16.87 15.86 13.91
N ASP A 5 15.64 15.53 13.53
CA ASP A 5 14.95 14.34 14.03
C ASP A 5 15.73 13.10 13.57
N VAL A 6 16.51 12.52 14.49
CA VAL A 6 17.34 11.31 14.29
C VAL A 6 16.50 10.05 13.99
N SER A 7 15.17 10.16 13.94
CA SER A 7 14.23 9.05 13.72
C SER A 7 13.69 8.94 12.28
N ARG A 8 14.08 9.82 11.35
CA ARG A 8 13.64 9.77 9.95
C ARG A 8 14.82 9.55 9.01
N GLU A 9 14.81 8.43 8.30
CA GLU A 9 15.79 8.14 7.27
C GLU A 9 15.72 9.19 6.14
N PRO A 10 16.87 9.64 5.60
CA PRO A 10 16.89 10.61 4.51
C PRO A 10 16.25 10.02 3.25
N CYS A 11 15.58 10.86 2.45
CA CYS A 11 15.25 10.51 1.08
C CYS A 11 16.57 10.28 0.30
N PRO A 12 16.77 9.15 -0.41
CA PRO A 12 15.77 8.19 -0.90
C PRO A 12 15.65 6.88 -0.10
N ASP A 13 16.45 6.65 0.94
CA ASP A 13 16.49 5.36 1.67
C ASP A 13 15.13 4.98 2.25
N ARG A 14 14.40 5.99 2.76
CA ARG A 14 13.03 5.87 3.26
C ARG A 14 12.04 5.23 2.26
N ILE A 15 12.24 5.42 0.94
CA ILE A 15 11.38 4.83 -0.07
C ILE A 15 11.53 3.30 -0.06
N VAL A 16 12.77 2.80 0.06
CA VAL A 16 13.05 1.36 0.06
C VAL A 16 12.53 0.72 1.35
N GLU A 17 12.74 1.38 2.49
CA GLU A 17 12.21 0.97 3.80
C GLU A 17 10.67 0.87 3.76
N ASP A 18 9.98 1.92 3.28
CA ASP A 18 8.51 1.96 3.18
C ASP A 18 7.97 0.92 2.17
N MET A 19 8.65 0.73 1.03
CA MET A 19 8.29 -0.31 0.05
C MET A 19 8.43 -1.71 0.64
N GLY A 20 9.54 -1.97 1.34
CA GLY A 20 9.83 -3.26 1.97
C GLY A 20 8.88 -3.57 3.13
N GLY A 21 8.62 -2.59 3.99
CA GLY A 21 7.66 -2.69 5.09
C GLY A 21 6.24 -2.96 4.58
N ALA A 22 5.80 -2.21 3.57
CA ALA A 22 4.49 -2.41 2.95
C ALA A 22 4.38 -3.76 2.23
N PHE A 23 5.45 -4.21 1.55
CA PHE A 23 5.51 -5.54 0.95
C PHE A 23 5.34 -6.64 2.01
N GLY A 24 6.11 -6.55 3.10
CA GLY A 24 6.06 -7.50 4.20
C GLY A 24 4.67 -7.59 4.83
N MET A 25 4.08 -6.45 5.18
CA MET A 25 2.70 -6.39 5.70
C MET A 25 1.70 -6.99 4.71
N GLY A 26 1.79 -6.64 3.42
CA GLY A 26 0.89 -7.15 2.39
C GLY A 26 1.05 -8.66 2.12
N CYS A 27 2.27 -9.20 2.22
CA CYS A 27 2.53 -10.63 2.12
C CYS A 27 1.94 -11.40 3.29
N VAL A 28 2.16 -10.95 4.53
CA VAL A 28 1.65 -11.61 5.74
C VAL A 28 0.12 -11.52 5.80
N GLY A 29 -0.44 -10.33 5.62
CA GLY A 29 -1.89 -10.13 5.59
C GLY A 29 -2.55 -10.87 4.43
N GLY A 30 -1.94 -10.83 3.24
CA GLY A 30 -2.40 -11.55 2.06
C GLY A 30 -2.35 -13.05 2.24
N PHE A 31 -1.32 -13.58 2.92
CA PHE A 31 -1.21 -15.00 3.23
C PHE A 31 -2.34 -15.47 4.12
N LEU A 32 -2.56 -14.79 5.24
CA LEU A 32 -3.66 -15.14 6.16
C LEU A 32 -5.02 -15.05 5.47
N TRP A 33 -5.27 -13.96 4.73
CA TRP A 33 -6.54 -13.76 4.03
C TRP A 33 -6.79 -14.82 2.94
N HIS A 34 -5.80 -15.06 2.07
CA HIS A 34 -5.94 -16.02 0.98
C HIS A 34 -5.88 -17.48 1.45
N PHE A 35 -5.25 -17.75 2.59
CA PHE A 35 -5.29 -19.06 3.23
C PHE A 35 -6.69 -19.36 3.78
N VAL A 36 -7.28 -18.46 4.57
CA VAL A 36 -8.64 -18.63 5.11
C VAL A 36 -9.67 -18.67 3.98
N LYS A 37 -9.56 -17.77 3.01
CA LYS A 37 -10.45 -17.73 1.85
C LYS A 37 -10.31 -18.99 0.98
N GLY A 38 -9.07 -19.46 0.77
CA GLY A 38 -8.79 -20.69 0.05
C GLY A 38 -9.36 -21.91 0.77
N ALA A 39 -9.26 -21.97 2.10
CA ALA A 39 -9.84 -23.04 2.90
C ALA A 39 -11.37 -23.05 2.82
N ARG A 40 -12.03 -21.89 2.90
CA ARG A 40 -13.50 -21.79 2.83
C ARG A 40 -14.09 -22.08 1.45
N ASN A 41 -13.36 -21.79 0.38
CA ASN A 41 -13.83 -21.96 -1.00
C ASN A 41 -13.42 -23.30 -1.63
N SER A 42 -12.78 -24.20 -0.87
CA SER A 42 -12.26 -25.47 -1.40
C SER A 42 -13.25 -26.64 -1.28
N PRO A 43 -13.27 -27.56 -2.26
CA PRO A 43 -14.03 -28.80 -2.16
C PRO A 43 -13.48 -29.70 -1.04
N ARG A 44 -14.36 -30.52 -0.45
CA ARG A 44 -14.01 -31.45 0.64
C ARG A 44 -12.95 -32.45 0.16
N GLY A 45 -11.87 -32.60 0.93
CA GLY A 45 -10.77 -33.55 0.66
C GLY A 45 -9.44 -32.92 0.23
N VAL A 46 -9.44 -31.68 -0.29
CA VAL A 46 -8.20 -30.98 -0.77
C VAL A 46 -8.05 -29.58 -0.20
N ILE A 47 -8.70 -29.31 0.93
CA ILE A 47 -8.82 -27.96 1.53
C ILE A 47 -7.45 -27.36 1.85
N LEU A 48 -6.59 -28.11 2.54
CA LEU A 48 -5.26 -27.64 2.94
C LEU A 48 -4.37 -27.33 1.73
N GLN A 49 -4.35 -28.22 0.73
CA GLN A 49 -3.53 -28.05 -0.47
C GLN A 49 -3.97 -26.81 -1.28
N ASN A 50 -5.27 -26.61 -1.44
CA ASN A 50 -5.82 -25.44 -2.13
C ASN A 50 -5.69 -24.14 -1.33
N ALA A 51 -5.77 -24.21 0.00
CA ALA A 51 -5.52 -23.07 0.89
C ALA A 51 -4.07 -22.59 0.77
N PHE A 52 -3.10 -23.50 0.86
CA PHE A 52 -1.69 -23.18 0.68
C PHE A 52 -1.37 -22.71 -0.74
N TYR A 53 -1.92 -23.37 -1.76
CA TYR A 53 -1.76 -22.95 -3.15
C TYR A 53 -2.29 -21.54 -3.39
N SER A 54 -3.50 -21.25 -2.91
CA SER A 54 -4.14 -19.92 -3.05
C SER A 54 -3.38 -18.85 -2.28
N ALA A 55 -2.91 -19.15 -1.07
CA ALA A 55 -2.11 -18.23 -0.28
C ALA A 55 -0.79 -17.91 -0.99
N ARG A 56 0.01 -18.93 -1.34
CA ARG A 56 1.30 -18.73 -2.00
C ARG A 56 1.20 -18.01 -3.34
N ALA A 57 0.17 -18.31 -4.14
CA ALA A 57 -0.01 -17.68 -5.44
C ALA A 57 -0.43 -16.21 -5.35
N ARG A 58 -1.19 -15.81 -4.32
CA ARG A 58 -1.80 -14.47 -4.24
C ARG A 58 -1.18 -13.53 -3.21
N SER A 59 -0.54 -14.04 -2.16
CA SER A 59 0.20 -13.25 -1.17
C SER A 59 1.25 -12.30 -1.77
N PRO A 60 2.16 -12.74 -2.66
CA PRO A 60 3.15 -11.83 -3.22
C PRO A 60 2.53 -10.79 -4.17
N VAL A 61 1.38 -11.10 -4.79
CA VAL A 61 0.66 -10.13 -5.62
C VAL A 61 0.06 -9.03 -4.75
N LEU A 62 -0.53 -9.38 -3.60
CA LEU A 62 -1.03 -8.38 -2.65
C LEU A 62 0.12 -7.57 -2.05
N GLY A 63 1.19 -8.22 -1.61
CA GLY A 63 2.42 -7.57 -1.13
C GLY A 63 2.98 -6.59 -2.16
N GLY A 64 3.06 -6.99 -3.43
CA GLY A 64 3.53 -6.12 -4.52
C GLY A 64 2.65 -4.89 -4.72
N ASN A 65 1.31 -5.02 -4.61
CA ASN A 65 0.41 -3.88 -4.71
C ASN A 65 0.60 -2.89 -3.54
N PHE A 66 0.80 -3.39 -2.32
CA PHE A 66 1.12 -2.56 -1.15
C PHE A 66 2.49 -1.89 -1.28
N ALA A 67 3.49 -2.60 -1.80
CA ALA A 67 4.82 -2.06 -2.05
C ALA A 67 4.79 -0.94 -3.10
N VAL A 68 4.05 -1.11 -4.19
CA VAL A 68 3.87 -0.07 -5.21
C VAL A 68 3.18 1.14 -4.59
N TRP A 69 2.09 0.94 -3.84
CA TRP A 69 1.39 2.04 -3.17
C TRP A 69 2.30 2.81 -2.21
N GLY A 70 2.98 2.12 -1.28
CA GLY A 70 3.90 2.73 -0.32
C GLY A 70 5.06 3.44 -1.00
N GLY A 71 5.68 2.81 -2.01
CA GLY A 71 6.77 3.42 -2.77
C GLY A 71 6.35 4.67 -3.52
N THR A 72 5.19 4.63 -4.20
CA THR A 72 4.68 5.83 -4.89
C THR A 72 4.37 6.95 -3.90
N PHE A 73 3.76 6.66 -2.74
CA PHE A 73 3.51 7.64 -1.70
C PHE A 73 4.79 8.31 -1.21
N SER A 74 5.80 7.52 -0.85
CA SER A 74 7.08 8.04 -0.35
C SER A 74 7.87 8.78 -1.43
N THR A 75 7.77 8.37 -2.71
CA THR A 75 8.39 9.13 -3.81
C THR A 75 7.76 10.51 -4.00
N TYR A 76 6.43 10.63 -3.95
CA TYR A 76 5.75 11.91 -4.04
C TYR A 76 6.04 12.78 -2.82
N ASP A 77 6.05 12.20 -1.62
CA ASP A 77 6.35 12.92 -0.38
C ASP A 77 7.79 13.49 -0.41
N CYS A 78 8.79 12.68 -0.75
CA CYS A 78 10.17 13.14 -0.94
C CYS A 78 10.28 14.22 -2.03
N THR A 79 9.50 14.12 -3.11
CA THR A 79 9.49 15.13 -4.19
C THR A 79 8.92 16.46 -3.71
N PHE A 80 7.81 16.45 -2.95
CA PHE A 80 7.21 17.67 -2.42
C PHE A 80 8.06 18.31 -1.31
N GLN A 81 8.71 17.51 -0.47
CA GLN A 81 9.70 18.00 0.49
C GLN A 81 10.86 18.69 -0.22
N TYR A 82 11.39 18.10 -1.30
CA TYR A 82 12.46 18.70 -2.10
C TYR A 82 12.03 20.03 -2.75
N LEU A 83 10.81 20.12 -3.28
CA LEU A 83 10.30 21.31 -3.96
C LEU A 83 9.93 22.46 -2.99
N ARG A 84 9.36 22.16 -1.83
CA ARG A 84 8.90 23.19 -0.87
C ARG A 84 9.88 23.48 0.26
N GLY A 85 10.85 22.60 0.52
CA GLY A 85 11.79 22.74 1.63
C GLY A 85 11.13 22.81 3.01
N LYS A 86 9.87 22.37 3.12
CA LYS A 86 9.07 22.34 4.35
C LYS A 86 8.35 21.01 4.47
N GLU A 87 8.35 20.45 5.68
CA GLU A 87 7.61 19.24 6.04
C GLU A 87 6.30 19.61 6.74
N ASP A 88 5.23 19.80 5.95
CA ASP A 88 3.89 20.05 6.47
C ASP A 88 2.97 18.84 6.20
N HIS A 89 1.93 18.66 7.02
CA HIS A 89 0.87 17.64 6.79
C HIS A 89 0.21 17.75 5.42
N TRP A 90 0.26 18.93 4.80
CA TRP A 90 -0.21 19.16 3.43
C TRP A 90 0.56 18.34 2.38
N ASN A 91 1.84 18.04 2.61
CA ASN A 91 2.62 17.20 1.71
C ASN A 91 2.11 15.77 1.70
N ALA A 92 1.71 15.23 2.86
CA ALA A 92 1.13 13.90 2.99
C ALA A 92 -0.25 13.79 2.32
N ILE A 93 -1.08 14.84 2.40
CA ILE A 93 -2.38 14.90 1.71
C ILE A 93 -2.16 14.98 0.19
N ALA A 94 -1.26 15.84 -0.27
CA ALA A 94 -0.95 16.01 -1.68
C ALA A 94 -0.31 14.75 -2.29
N SER A 95 0.61 14.09 -1.57
CA SER A 95 1.23 12.83 -1.99
C SER A 95 0.22 11.69 -1.99
N GLY A 96 -0.70 11.63 -1.03
CA GLY A 96 -1.82 10.70 -1.02
C GLY A 96 -2.73 10.85 -2.23
N PHE A 97 -3.08 12.09 -2.60
CA PHE A 97 -3.88 12.37 -3.80
C PHE A 97 -3.13 12.02 -5.09
N ALA A 98 -1.85 12.41 -5.20
CA ALA A 98 -1.01 12.08 -6.36
C ALA A 98 -0.84 10.56 -6.53
N THR A 99 -0.59 9.85 -5.43
CA THR A 99 -0.51 8.39 -5.39
C THR A 99 -1.84 7.75 -5.79
N GLY A 100 -2.94 8.20 -5.20
CA GLY A 100 -4.28 7.71 -5.52
C GLY A 100 -4.64 7.93 -6.99
N GLY A 101 -4.36 9.12 -7.53
CA GLY A 101 -4.58 9.44 -8.94
C GLY A 101 -3.74 8.58 -9.88
N THR A 102 -2.44 8.41 -9.58
CA THR A 102 -1.54 7.62 -10.43
C THR A 102 -1.84 6.12 -10.41
N LEU A 103 -2.18 5.54 -9.25
CA LEU A 103 -2.60 4.15 -9.18
C LEU A 103 -4.00 3.93 -9.78
N ALA A 104 -4.93 4.88 -9.62
CA ALA A 104 -6.26 4.80 -10.20
C ALA A 104 -6.23 4.75 -11.74
N LEU A 105 -5.26 5.42 -12.36
CA LEU A 105 -5.06 5.37 -13.81
C LEU A 105 -4.67 3.96 -14.30
N ARG A 106 -4.04 3.12 -13.47
CA ARG A 106 -3.57 1.76 -13.83
C ARG A 106 -4.64 0.68 -13.62
N GLY A 107 -5.57 0.88 -12.69
CA GLY A 107 -6.56 -0.14 -12.30
C GLY A 107 -7.84 -0.21 -13.14
N GLY A 108 -8.00 0.69 -14.11
CA GLY A 108 -9.26 0.87 -14.83
C GLY A 108 -10.30 1.61 -13.96
N MET A 109 -10.99 2.57 -14.58
CA MET A 109 -11.91 3.51 -13.92
C MET A 109 -12.96 2.84 -13.01
N GLY A 110 -13.38 1.60 -13.30
CA GLY A 110 -14.40 0.88 -12.53
C GLY A 110 -13.97 0.34 -11.16
N HIS A 111 -12.73 -0.17 -11.03
CA HIS A 111 -12.21 -0.62 -9.73
C HIS A 111 -11.68 0.55 -8.90
N ALA A 112 -11.16 1.58 -9.56
CA ALA A 112 -10.77 2.85 -8.95
C ALA A 112 -11.98 3.58 -8.35
N ALA A 113 -13.12 3.67 -9.06
CA ALA A 113 -14.34 4.30 -8.56
C ALA A 113 -14.88 3.61 -7.30
N ARG A 114 -14.91 2.26 -7.27
CA ARG A 114 -15.43 1.51 -6.13
C ARG A 114 -14.54 1.64 -4.88
N ASN A 115 -13.22 1.68 -5.04
CA ASN A 115 -12.30 1.93 -3.93
C ASN A 115 -12.26 3.41 -3.51
N ALA A 116 -12.45 4.34 -4.46
CA ALA A 116 -12.56 5.77 -4.17
C ALA A 116 -13.85 6.13 -3.42
N VAL A 117 -14.97 5.44 -3.67
CA VAL A 117 -16.21 5.63 -2.89
C VAL A 117 -16.04 5.16 -1.45
N ILE A 118 -15.41 4.00 -1.23
CA ILE A 118 -15.15 3.47 0.11
C ILE A 118 -14.10 4.34 0.83
N GLY A 119 -13.05 4.76 0.14
CA GLY A 119 -12.03 5.66 0.68
C GLY A 119 -12.55 7.08 0.96
N GLY A 120 -13.44 7.60 0.10
CA GLY A 120 -14.08 8.90 0.26
C GLY A 120 -15.06 8.93 1.44
N LEU A 121 -15.82 7.85 1.64
CA LEU A 121 -16.69 7.70 2.82
C LEU A 121 -15.90 7.62 4.13
N LEU A 122 -14.74 6.95 4.12
CA LEU A 122 -13.83 6.88 5.25
C LEU A 122 -13.17 8.23 5.59
N LEU A 123 -12.93 9.08 4.59
CA LEU A 123 -12.36 10.41 4.76
C LEU A 123 -13.42 11.48 5.07
N SER A 124 -14.69 11.24 4.75
CA SER A 124 -15.77 12.20 5.02
C SER A 124 -16.23 12.23 6.48
N GLU A 125 -15.78 11.29 7.32
CA GLU A 125 -16.08 11.27 8.76
C GLU A 125 -14.91 11.79 9.64
N LEU A 126 -13.90 12.47 9.05
CA LEU A 126 -12.87 13.22 9.80
C LEU A 126 -13.08 14.74 9.70
#